data_AF-A0A225AII9-F1
#
_entry.id   AF-A0A225AII9-F1
#
_cell.length_a   1.000
_cell.length_b   1.000
_cell.length_c   1.000
_cell.angle_alpha   90.00
_cell.angle_beta   90.00
_cell.angle_gamma   90.00
#
_symmetry.space_group_name_H-M   'P 1'
#
loop_
_entity.id
_entity.type
_entity.pdbx_description
1 polymer ?
#
loop_
_entity_poly.entity_id
_entity_poly.type
_entity_poly.pdbx_seq_one_letter_code
_entity_poly.pdbx_strand_id
1 'polypeptide(L)'
;MFAARRSAAPMRQLLCQQPRRFESHAAHDHHHHGPVNESFGPSFYVAVSTFAAGFVLYHVTKSSEESWISRLINKYAPDQKVFEERNAIRTVALEKAAADRHLFVGATRQDYVELRTSEVFNAGSPFNVSPGSQADLSNVAAYYKKQHQDLERDRLARLKDGKVVGVYD
;
A
#
# COMPACT_ATOMS: atom_id res chain seq x y z
N MET A 1 -29.57 5.13 15.79
CA MET A 1 -29.14 5.79 14.55
C MET A 1 -28.45 7.09 14.93
N PHE A 2 -27.13 7.18 14.76
CA PHE A 2 -26.36 8.38 15.09
C PHE A 2 -25.85 9.02 13.80
N ALA A 3 -26.42 10.18 13.44
CA ALA A 3 -25.98 10.97 12.31
C ALA A 3 -24.76 11.81 12.72
N ALA A 4 -23.59 11.47 12.21
CA ALA A 4 -22.38 12.28 12.38
C ALA A 4 -22.46 13.51 11.45
N ARG A 5 -22.74 14.69 12.01
CA ARG A 5 -22.57 15.97 11.33
C ARG A 5 -21.07 16.29 11.25
N ARG A 6 -20.44 16.10 10.08
CA ARG A 6 -19.12 16.67 9.81
C ARG A 6 -19.29 18.13 9.39
N SER A 7 -18.88 19.04 10.27
CA SER A 7 -18.68 20.46 9.96
C SER A 7 -17.51 20.61 9.00
N ALA A 8 -17.77 21.02 7.75
CA ALA A 8 -16.74 21.49 6.85
C ALA A 8 -16.35 22.93 7.25
N ALA A 9 -15.08 23.14 7.59
CA ALA A 9 -14.56 24.50 7.80
C ALA A 9 -14.62 25.28 6.48
N PRO A 10 -15.11 26.54 6.46
CA PRO A 10 -15.20 27.30 5.23
C PRO A 10 -13.81 27.76 4.78
N MET A 11 -13.31 27.15 3.70
CA MET A 11 -12.08 27.51 2.98
C MET A 11 -12.17 28.89 2.27
N ARG A 12 -12.94 29.84 2.81
CA ARG A 12 -13.15 31.18 2.23
C ARG A 12 -12.21 32.25 2.79
N GLN A 13 -11.45 31.96 3.84
CA GLN A 13 -10.56 32.96 4.46
C GLN A 13 -9.17 33.08 3.83
N LEU A 14 -8.80 32.24 2.86
CA LEU A 14 -7.49 32.31 2.20
C LEU A 14 -7.44 33.19 0.93
N LEU A 15 -8.54 33.86 0.57
CA LEU A 15 -8.66 34.62 -0.70
C LEU A 15 -8.66 36.15 -0.56
N CYS A 16 -8.53 36.72 0.63
CA CYS A 16 -8.34 38.17 0.79
C CYS A 16 -6.85 38.53 0.85
N GLN A 17 -6.16 38.46 -0.28
CA GLN A 17 -4.93 39.25 -0.47
C GLN A 17 -5.31 40.59 -1.11
N GLN A 18 -5.00 41.70 -0.43
CA GLN A 18 -5.10 43.04 -1.01
C GLN A 18 -4.13 43.17 -2.20
N PRO A 19 -4.54 43.73 -3.35
CA PRO A 19 -3.60 44.04 -4.42
C PRO A 19 -2.67 45.17 -3.97
N ARG A 20 -1.36 44.88 -3.87
CA ARG A 20 -0.34 45.92 -3.71
C ARG A 20 -0.34 46.78 -4.97
N ARG A 21 -0.64 48.06 -4.81
CA ARG A 21 -0.48 49.05 -5.87
C ARG A 21 1.02 49.19 -6.13
N PHE A 22 1.44 48.93 -7.37
CA PHE A 22 2.77 49.31 -7.84
C PHE A 22 2.78 50.84 -7.96
N GLU A 23 3.43 51.51 -7.03
CA GLU A 23 3.79 52.91 -7.17
C GLU A 23 4.92 53.04 -8.19
N SER A 24 4.65 53.81 -9.24
CA SER A 24 5.63 54.23 -10.24
C SER A 24 6.52 55.32 -9.64
N HIS A 25 7.71 54.93 -9.17
CA HIS A 25 8.80 55.87 -8.94
C HIS A 25 9.88 55.67 -10.00
N ALA A 26 9.87 56.58 -10.98
CA ALA A 26 11.03 56.88 -11.78
C ALA A 26 12.06 57.62 -10.90
N ALA A 27 13.21 56.99 -10.69
CA ALA A 27 14.45 57.69 -10.36
C ALA A 27 15.63 56.80 -10.77
N HIS A 28 16.53 57.42 -11.52
CA HIS A 28 17.69 56.84 -12.19
C HIS A 28 18.67 56.19 -11.21
N ASP A 29 19.18 55.00 -11.53
CA ASP A 29 20.55 54.67 -11.17
C ASP A 29 21.22 53.71 -12.16
N HIS A 30 22.47 54.01 -12.49
CA HIS A 30 23.27 53.43 -13.55
C HIS A 30 24.05 52.21 -13.05
N HIS A 31 23.66 50.99 -13.47
CA HIS A 31 24.57 49.85 -13.45
C HIS A 31 24.41 48.98 -14.70
N HIS A 32 25.50 48.89 -15.46
CA HIS A 32 25.65 48.09 -16.66
C HIS A 32 25.48 46.59 -16.33
N HIS A 33 24.30 46.03 -16.60
CA HIS A 33 24.17 44.60 -16.82
C HIS A 33 24.40 44.33 -18.31
N GLY A 34 25.46 43.58 -18.66
CA GLY A 34 25.63 43.02 -20.00
C GLY A 34 24.41 42.18 -20.41
N PRO A 35 24.23 41.83 -21.69
CA PRO A 35 23.00 41.22 -22.19
C PRO A 35 22.62 40.01 -21.35
N VAL A 36 21.64 40.20 -20.46
CA VAL A 36 21.09 39.13 -19.65
C VAL A 36 20.24 38.33 -20.62
N ASN A 37 20.58 37.07 -20.80
CA ASN A 37 19.83 36.14 -21.63
C ASN A 37 18.41 36.02 -21.03
N GLU A 38 17.46 36.80 -21.55
CA GLU A 38 16.07 36.80 -21.08
C GLU A 38 15.49 35.41 -21.38
N SER A 39 15.45 34.54 -20.36
CA SER A 39 14.83 33.24 -20.48
C SER A 39 13.32 33.41 -20.61
N PHE A 40 12.69 32.59 -21.44
CA PHE A 40 11.24 32.58 -21.56
C PHE A 40 10.57 32.45 -20.19
N GLY A 41 9.57 33.30 -19.92
CA GLY A 41 8.86 33.30 -18.64
C GLY A 41 8.12 31.97 -18.39
N PRO A 42 7.75 31.66 -17.14
CA PRO A 42 7.04 30.42 -16.80
C PRO A 42 5.77 30.19 -17.63
N SER A 43 5.05 31.27 -17.97
CA SER A 43 3.84 31.24 -18.80
C SER A 43 4.08 30.69 -20.20
N PHE A 44 5.27 30.91 -20.78
CA PHE A 44 5.63 30.39 -22.09
C PHE A 44 5.72 28.86 -22.06
N TYR A 45 6.39 28.30 -21.05
CA TYR A 45 6.46 26.84 -20.90
C TYR A 45 5.09 26.21 -20.65
N VAL A 46 4.25 26.87 -19.86
CA VAL A 46 2.86 26.43 -19.66
C VAL A 46 2.12 26.42 -21.00
N ALA A 47 2.19 27.49 -21.78
CA ALA A 47 1.51 27.60 -23.08
C ALA A 47 2.01 26.56 -24.10
N VAL A 48 3.32 26.36 -24.19
CA VAL A 48 3.91 25.33 -25.07
C VAL A 48 3.49 23.94 -24.61
N SER A 49 3.47 23.68 -23.30
CA SER A 49 3.07 22.38 -22.75
C SER A 49 1.58 22.09 -22.98
N THR A 50 0.68 23.07 -22.82
CA THR A 50 -0.75 22.88 -23.09
C THR A 50 -1.02 22.71 -24.58
N PHE A 51 -0.31 23.43 -25.44
CA PHE A 51 -0.42 23.23 -26.88
C PHE A 51 0.05 21.83 -27.30
N ALA A 52 1.22 21.40 -26.82
CA ALA A 52 1.74 20.06 -27.08
C ALA A 52 0.80 18.96 -26.54
N ALA A 53 0.30 19.12 -25.31
CA ALA A 53 -0.65 18.19 -24.72
C ALA A 53 -1.96 18.12 -25.50
N GLY A 54 -2.50 19.27 -25.94
CA GLY A 54 -3.69 19.35 -26.77
C GLY A 54 -3.50 18.68 -28.14
N PHE A 55 -2.32 18.84 -28.76
CA PHE A 55 -1.98 18.18 -30.01
C PHE A 55 -1.90 16.66 -29.88
N VAL A 56 -1.24 16.17 -28.82
CA VAL A 56 -1.21 14.74 -28.49
C VAL A 56 -2.63 14.22 -28.26
N LEU A 57 -3.43 14.90 -27.44
CA LEU A 57 -4.81 14.51 -27.16
C LEU A 57 -5.65 14.47 -28.44
N TYR A 58 -5.53 15.46 -29.33
CA TYR A 58 -6.21 15.47 -30.62
C TYR A 58 -5.85 14.24 -31.46
N HIS A 59 -4.56 13.91 -31.58
CA HIS A 59 -4.12 12.71 -32.30
C HIS A 59 -4.63 11.41 -31.68
N VAL A 60 -4.70 11.33 -30.36
CA VAL A 60 -5.27 10.18 -29.64
C VAL A 60 -6.77 10.05 -29.90
N THR A 61 -7.51 11.17 -29.88
CA THR A 61 -8.97 11.15 -30.11
C THR A 61 -9.35 10.91 -31.56
N LYS A 62 -8.48 11.24 -32.52
CA LYS A 62 -8.75 11.10 -33.96
C LYS A 62 -8.57 9.67 -34.48
N SER A 63 -7.84 8.80 -33.77
CA SER A 63 -7.68 7.41 -34.20
C SER A 63 -9.01 6.65 -34.04
N SER A 64 -9.66 6.34 -35.16
CA SER A 64 -10.89 5.52 -35.23
C SER A 64 -10.65 4.04 -34.92
N GLU A 65 -9.40 3.59 -34.89
CA GLU A 65 -8.97 2.23 -34.54
C GLU A 65 -8.14 2.24 -33.25
N GLU A 66 -7.95 1.07 -32.61
CA GLU A 66 -7.17 0.94 -31.37
C GLU A 66 -5.82 1.66 -31.45
N SER A 67 -5.78 2.80 -30.76
CA SER A 67 -4.59 3.64 -30.65
C SER A 67 -3.44 2.85 -30.03
N TRP A 68 -2.20 3.23 -30.37
CA TRP A 68 -1.00 2.63 -29.76
C TRP A 68 -1.00 2.74 -28.22
N ILE A 69 -1.63 3.79 -27.67
CA ILE A 69 -1.84 3.96 -26.24
C ILE A 69 -2.83 2.94 -25.70
N SER A 70 -3.95 2.69 -26.40
CA SER A 70 -4.91 1.64 -26.03
C SER A 70 -4.23 0.28 -25.96
N ARG A 71 -3.36 -0.05 -26.92
CA ARG A 71 -2.57 -1.30 -26.90
C ARG A 71 -1.59 -1.36 -25.73
N LEU A 72 -0.95 -0.24 -25.39
CA LEU A 72 -0.04 -0.17 -24.26
C LEU A 72 -0.79 -0.34 -22.93
N ILE A 73 -1.96 0.29 -22.81
CA ILE A 73 -2.84 0.13 -21.66
C ILE A 73 -3.28 -1.32 -21.56
N ASN A 74 -3.82 -1.93 -22.62
CA ASN A 74 -4.26 -3.33 -22.62
C ASN A 74 -3.12 -4.32 -22.32
N LYS A 75 -1.86 -3.98 -22.64
CA LYS A 75 -0.71 -4.83 -22.31
C LYS A 75 -0.40 -4.88 -20.80
N TYR A 76 -0.64 -3.79 -20.08
CA TYR A 76 -0.29 -3.68 -18.65
C TYR A 76 -1.52 -3.66 -17.72
N ALA A 77 -2.69 -3.34 -18.24
CA ALA A 77 -3.95 -3.40 -17.53
C ALA A 77 -4.50 -4.84 -17.62
N PRO A 78 -4.93 -5.44 -16.50
CA PRO A 78 -5.63 -6.71 -16.56
C PRO A 78 -6.98 -6.58 -17.27
N ASP A 79 -7.41 -7.63 -17.95
CA ASP A 79 -8.71 -7.69 -18.61
C ASP A 79 -9.86 -7.36 -17.63
N GLN A 80 -10.83 -6.60 -18.14
CA GLN A 80 -12.04 -6.24 -17.41
C GLN A 80 -12.77 -7.46 -16.84
N LYS A 81 -12.77 -8.58 -17.57
CA LYS A 81 -13.36 -9.86 -17.14
C LYS A 81 -12.75 -10.38 -15.84
N VAL A 82 -11.44 -10.23 -15.66
CA VAL A 82 -10.74 -10.67 -14.44
C VAL A 82 -11.18 -9.81 -13.24
N PHE A 83 -11.43 -8.51 -13.45
CA PHE A 83 -11.96 -7.65 -12.41
C PHE A 83 -13.40 -8.02 -12.05
N GLU A 84 -14.24 -8.32 -13.04
CA GLU A 84 -15.62 -8.76 -12.83
C GLU A 84 -15.69 -10.08 -12.06
N GLU A 85 -14.88 -11.08 -12.44
CA GLU A 85 -14.78 -12.36 -11.73
C GLU A 85 -14.32 -12.18 -10.28
N ARG A 86 -13.28 -11.38 -10.05
CA ARG A 86 -12.79 -11.07 -8.70
C ARG A 86 -13.83 -10.35 -7.86
N ASN A 87 -14.56 -9.41 -8.46
CA ASN A 87 -15.63 -8.70 -7.78
C ASN A 87 -16.77 -9.65 -7.43
N ALA A 88 -17.17 -10.53 -8.34
CA ALA A 88 -18.20 -11.55 -8.09
C ALA A 88 -17.82 -12.49 -6.94
N ILE A 89 -16.57 -12.98 -6.91
CA ILE A 89 -16.08 -13.81 -5.80
C ILE A 89 -16.14 -13.04 -4.47
N ARG A 90 -15.75 -11.77 -4.46
CA ARG A 90 -15.79 -10.93 -3.26
C ARG A 90 -17.20 -10.65 -2.79
N THR A 91 -18.14 -10.38 -3.69
CA THR A 91 -19.54 -10.14 -3.30
C THR A 91 -20.17 -11.39 -2.71
N VAL A 92 -19.96 -12.56 -3.34
CA VAL A 92 -20.45 -13.85 -2.81
C VAL A 92 -19.84 -14.16 -1.45
N ALA A 93 -18.53 -13.94 -1.27
CA ALA A 93 -17.88 -14.16 0.01
C ALA A 93 -18.42 -13.23 1.11
N LEU A 94 -18.68 -11.96 0.78
CA LEU A 94 -19.24 -10.99 1.71
C LEU A 94 -20.69 -11.33 2.08
N GLU A 95 -21.51 -11.73 1.12
CA GLU A 95 -22.90 -12.18 1.35
C GLU A 95 -22.94 -13.38 2.27
N LYS A 96 -22.08 -14.38 2.03
CA LYS A 96 -21.95 -15.54 2.91
C LYS A 96 -21.52 -15.14 4.32
N ALA A 97 -20.51 -14.29 4.45
CA ALA A 97 -20.04 -13.80 5.75
C ALA A 97 -21.12 -12.99 6.50
N ALA A 98 -21.95 -12.24 5.77
CA ALA A 98 -23.09 -11.52 6.35
C ALA A 98 -24.20 -12.47 6.81
N ALA A 99 -24.51 -13.50 6.03
CA ALA A 99 -25.46 -14.55 6.41
C ALA A 99 -24.99 -15.30 7.67
N ASP A 100 -23.72 -15.69 7.73
CA ASP A 100 -23.14 -16.34 8.90
C ASP A 100 -23.18 -15.41 10.11
N ARG A 101 -22.87 -14.12 9.95
CA ARG A 101 -22.96 -13.13 11.03
C ARG A 101 -24.38 -13.00 11.57
N HIS A 102 -25.41 -13.16 10.73
CA HIS A 102 -26.80 -13.10 11.16
C HIS A 102 -27.11 -14.12 12.25
N LEU A 103 -26.53 -15.32 12.18
CA LEU A 103 -26.69 -16.38 13.20
C LEU A 103 -26.16 -15.97 14.58
N PHE A 104 -25.21 -15.03 14.62
CA PHE A 104 -24.54 -14.61 15.85
C PHE A 104 -24.91 -13.20 16.30
N VAL A 105 -25.94 -12.57 15.72
CA VAL A 105 -26.33 -11.18 16.06
C VAL A 105 -26.68 -11.03 17.55
N GLY A 106 -27.28 -12.06 18.16
CA GLY A 106 -27.63 -12.07 19.58
C GLY A 106 -26.59 -12.72 20.50
N ALA A 107 -25.52 -13.32 19.95
CA ALA A 107 -24.53 -14.02 20.74
C ALA A 107 -23.51 -13.02 21.32
N THR A 108 -23.26 -13.09 22.64
CA THR A 108 -22.18 -12.33 23.26
C THR A 108 -20.84 -12.90 22.83
N ARG A 109 -19.94 -12.05 22.33
CA ARG A 109 -18.55 -12.44 22.04
C ARG A 109 -17.89 -12.93 23.34
N GLN A 110 -17.38 -14.15 23.34
CA GLN A 110 -16.58 -14.68 24.44
C GLN A 110 -15.14 -14.20 24.25
N ASP A 111 -14.62 -13.45 25.22
CA ASP A 111 -13.23 -12.97 25.21
C ASP A 111 -12.24 -14.01 25.75
N TYR A 112 -12.76 -15.11 26.31
CA TYR A 112 -11.99 -16.23 26.85
C TYR A 112 -12.43 -17.54 26.21
N VAL A 113 -11.53 -18.52 26.24
CA VAL A 113 -11.82 -19.89 25.78
C VAL A 113 -11.88 -20.78 27.00
N GLU A 114 -13.02 -21.46 27.18
CA GLU A 114 -13.21 -22.42 28.28
C GLU A 114 -12.41 -23.69 27.97
N LEU A 115 -11.38 -23.96 28.77
CA LEU A 115 -10.51 -25.13 28.60
C LEU A 115 -11.13 -26.34 29.29
N ARG A 116 -12.08 -27.00 28.62
CA ARG A 116 -12.76 -28.19 29.18
C ARG A 116 -11.89 -29.45 29.22
N THR A 117 -10.88 -29.53 28.36
CA THR A 117 -9.96 -30.67 28.30
C THR A 117 -8.53 -30.19 28.13
N SER A 118 -7.57 -30.99 28.61
CA SER A 118 -6.13 -30.69 28.53
C SER A 118 -5.58 -30.73 27.11
N GLU A 119 -6.29 -31.35 26.18
CA GLU A 119 -5.89 -31.42 24.76
C GLU A 119 -6.04 -30.06 24.05
N VAL A 120 -6.91 -29.17 24.54
CA VAL A 120 -7.14 -27.84 23.96
C VAL A 120 -5.90 -26.95 24.04
N PHE A 121 -4.98 -27.21 24.98
CA PHE A 121 -3.70 -26.49 25.06
C PHE A 121 -2.76 -26.77 23.89
N ASN A 122 -2.89 -27.95 23.25
CA ASN A 122 -2.05 -28.36 22.13
C ASN A 122 -2.73 -28.14 20.77
N ALA A 123 -4.05 -27.93 20.77
CA ALA A 123 -4.75 -27.42 19.60
C ALA A 123 -4.27 -25.98 19.35
N GLY A 124 -4.03 -25.62 18.09
CA GLY A 124 -3.55 -24.28 17.74
C GLY A 124 -4.50 -23.15 18.18
N SER A 125 -4.25 -21.93 17.73
CA SER A 125 -5.06 -20.77 18.12
C SER A 125 -6.56 -21.05 17.97
N PRO A 126 -7.36 -20.89 19.04
CA PRO A 126 -8.81 -21.09 18.99
C PRO A 126 -9.51 -20.02 18.15
N PHE A 127 -8.80 -18.93 17.82
CA PHE A 127 -9.29 -17.86 16.96
C PHE A 127 -8.80 -18.07 15.52
N ASN A 128 -9.72 -17.90 14.57
CA ASN A 128 -9.38 -17.80 13.15
C ASN A 128 -8.68 -16.47 12.88
N VAL A 129 -7.35 -16.51 12.86
CA VAL A 129 -6.50 -15.36 12.52
C VAL A 129 -6.40 -15.23 11.00
N SER A 130 -6.54 -14.00 10.48
CA SER A 130 -6.38 -13.75 9.04
C SER A 130 -5.00 -14.22 8.57
N PRO A 131 -4.90 -14.87 7.39
CA PRO A 131 -3.61 -15.17 6.77
C PRO A 131 -2.75 -13.90 6.71
N GLY A 132 -1.49 -14.01 7.14
CA GLY A 132 -0.55 -12.88 7.18
C GLY A 132 -0.67 -11.94 8.40
N SER A 133 -1.58 -12.20 9.35
CA SER A 133 -1.61 -11.42 10.61
C SER A 133 -0.61 -11.90 11.66
N GLN A 134 -0.04 -13.09 11.47
CA GLN A 134 1.00 -13.62 12.35
C GLN A 134 2.33 -12.95 12.04
N ALA A 135 3.16 -12.71 13.06
CA ALA A 135 4.51 -12.22 12.88
C ALA A 135 5.33 -13.23 12.04
N ASP A 136 6.20 -12.73 11.16
CA ASP A 136 7.14 -13.60 10.44
C ASP A 136 8.18 -14.16 11.43
N LEU A 137 8.16 -15.49 11.61
CA LEU A 137 9.06 -16.22 12.50
C LEU A 137 10.26 -16.82 11.77
N SER A 138 10.47 -16.50 10.49
CA SER A 138 11.55 -17.04 9.65
C SER A 138 12.94 -16.91 10.28
N ASN A 139 13.27 -15.73 10.82
CA ASN A 139 14.55 -15.45 11.47
C ASN A 139 14.75 -16.27 12.76
N VAL A 140 13.68 -16.45 13.54
CA VAL A 140 13.71 -17.23 14.78
C VAL A 140 13.92 -18.71 14.45
N ALA A 141 13.21 -19.23 13.44
CA ALA A 141 13.39 -20.60 12.97
C ALA A 141 14.81 -20.84 12.44
N ALA A 142 15.37 -19.90 11.68
CA ALA A 142 16.73 -19.98 11.17
C ALA A 142 17.78 -20.00 12.31
N TYR A 143 17.59 -19.17 13.33
CA TYR A 143 18.46 -19.14 14.51
C TYR A 143 18.50 -20.50 15.23
N TYR A 144 17.33 -21.05 15.59
CA TYR A 144 17.27 -22.34 16.31
C TYR A 144 17.74 -23.51 15.46
N LYS A 145 17.48 -23.48 14.15
CA LYS A 145 17.99 -24.50 13.23
C LYS A 145 19.53 -24.49 13.19
N LYS A 146 20.14 -23.30 13.15
CA LYS A 146 21.60 -23.17 13.22
C LYS A 146 22.14 -23.67 14.56
N GLN A 147 21.53 -23.24 15.67
CA GLN A 147 21.91 -23.70 17.00
C GLN A 147 21.88 -25.22 17.13
N HIS A 148 20.84 -25.87 16.61
CA HIS A 148 20.71 -27.33 16.64
C HIS A 148 21.78 -28.02 15.78
N GLN A 149 22.10 -27.47 14.60
CA GLN A 149 23.18 -27.98 13.75
C GLN A 149 24.55 -27.87 14.42
N ASP A 150 24.82 -26.78 15.12
CA ASP A 150 26.08 -26.58 15.84
C ASP A 150 26.20 -27.56 17.02
N LEU A 151 25.13 -27.75 17.79
CA LEU A 151 25.08 -28.76 18.86
C LEU A 151 25.28 -30.19 18.34
N GLU A 152 24.68 -30.54 17.21
CA GLU A 152 24.87 -31.86 16.59
C GLU A 152 26.29 -32.03 16.04
N ARG A 153 26.91 -30.98 15.49
CA ARG A 153 28.33 -31.01 15.09
C ARG A 153 29.24 -31.26 16.29
N ASP A 154 29.02 -30.55 17.39
CA ASP A 154 29.78 -30.70 18.62
C ASP A 154 29.61 -32.10 19.22
N ARG A 155 28.37 -32.62 19.21
CA ARG A 155 28.06 -33.99 19.63
C ARG A 155 28.81 -35.01 18.79
N LEU A 156 28.77 -34.88 17.46
CA LEU A 156 29.47 -35.78 16.54
C LEU A 156 31.00 -35.69 16.70
N ALA A 157 31.55 -34.51 16.94
CA ALA A 157 32.97 -34.32 17.23
C ALA A 157 33.36 -35.04 18.52
N ARG A 158 32.56 -34.91 19.58
CA ARG A 158 32.81 -35.60 20.86
C ARG A 158 32.70 -37.11 20.76
N LEU A 159 31.79 -37.62 19.92
CA LEU A 159 31.65 -39.06 19.63
C LEU A 159 32.89 -39.59 18.90
N LYS A 160 33.40 -38.85 17.90
CA LYS A 160 34.64 -39.22 17.17
C LYS A 160 35.87 -39.23 18.08
N ASP A 161 35.94 -38.28 19.00
CA ASP A 161 37.02 -38.17 20.00
C ASP A 161 36.95 -39.26 21.09
N GLY A 162 35.91 -40.11 21.11
CA GLY A 162 35.70 -41.13 22.15
C GLY A 162 35.36 -40.57 23.53
N LYS A 163 35.02 -39.28 23.62
CA LYS A 163 34.74 -38.56 24.88
C LYS A 163 33.28 -38.64 25.32
N VAL A 164 32.42 -39.33 24.58
CA VAL A 164 30.99 -39.51 24.88
C VAL A 164 30.66 -40.98 24.81
N VAL A 165 30.24 -41.55 25.94
CA VAL A 165 29.61 -42.86 26.04
C VAL A 165 28.20 -42.72 25.47
N GLY A 166 27.83 -43.59 24.52
CA GLY A 166 26.46 -43.63 24.03
C GLY A 166 25.48 -43.90 25.17
N VAL A 167 24.24 -43.44 25.08
CA VAL A 167 23.19 -43.76 26.09
C VAL A 167 22.93 -45.27 26.20
N TYR A 168 23.51 -46.08 25.30
CA TYR A 168 23.39 -47.53 25.20
C TYR A 168 24.72 -48.27 25.39
N ASP A 169 25.81 -47.58 25.76
CA ASP A 169 27.11 -48.17 26.13
C ASP A 169 27.36 -48.08 27.65
#